data_AF-A0A3D4S4E2-F1
#
_entry.id   AF-A0A3D4S4E2-F1
#
_cell.length_a   1.000
_cell.length_b   1.000
_cell.length_c   1.000
_cell.angle_alpha   90.00
_cell.angle_beta   90.00
_cell.angle_gamma   90.00
#
_symmetry.space_group_name_H-M   'P 1'
#
loop_
_entity.id
_entity.type
_entity.pdbx_description
1 polymer ?
#
loop_
_entity_poly.entity_id
_entity_poly.type
_entity_poly.pdbx_seq_one_letter_code
_entity_poly.pdbx_strand_id
1 'polypeptide(L)'
;MMTKKWLSYKNGFWILLALNVVVVSMIAFFIIKVTSEPAETSNKNEPAPSSDARLTSFTIDLTQEQLVEFLNHLIDPSQNLSFSTIDTNVVLETEVQYLGLSSVIQIEAYPSSVDDGNMSFLIEYVRIGSIEVPKDLFFQMIGNQLPEWLSYNRGEQRLVTDFSLLEIPVLAGISATNIDPKDNRYEFEMNISWEQLLEYLESGNEIE
;
A
#
# COMPACT_ATOMS: atom_id res chain seq x y z
N MET A 1 -66.57 8.10 -9.28
CA MET A 1 -66.32 8.32 -10.72
C MET A 1 -64.93 7.77 -11.02
N MET A 2 -64.86 6.53 -11.50
CA MET A 2 -63.59 5.83 -11.82
C MET A 2 -63.24 6.11 -13.28
N THR A 3 -62.05 6.63 -13.56
CA THR A 3 -61.48 6.61 -14.92
C THR A 3 -60.17 5.83 -14.91
N LYS A 4 -60.30 4.56 -15.26
CA LYS A 4 -59.25 3.63 -15.62
C LYS A 4 -58.66 4.10 -16.95
N LYS A 5 -57.41 4.58 -16.97
CA LYS A 5 -56.65 4.74 -18.23
C LYS A 5 -55.56 3.68 -18.30
N TRP A 6 -55.96 2.62 -18.98
CA TRP A 6 -55.14 1.55 -19.51
C TRP A 6 -54.00 2.17 -20.34
N LEU A 7 -52.76 2.13 -19.83
CA LEU A 7 -51.59 2.43 -20.68
C LEU A 7 -51.59 1.37 -21.79
N SER A 8 -51.85 1.78 -23.03
CA SER A 8 -51.85 0.91 -24.19
C SER A 8 -50.56 0.07 -24.22
N TYR A 9 -50.70 -1.25 -24.18
CA TYR A 9 -49.60 -2.24 -24.26
C TYR A 9 -48.66 -2.02 -25.47
N LYS A 10 -49.14 -1.35 -26.52
CA LYS A 10 -48.34 -0.92 -27.68
C LYS A 10 -47.19 0.03 -27.33
N ASN A 11 -47.32 0.80 -26.25
CA ASN A 11 -46.33 1.79 -25.83
C ASN A 11 -45.51 1.34 -24.62
N GLY A 12 -45.86 0.21 -24.01
CA GLY A 12 -45.13 -0.34 -22.85
C GLY A 12 -43.67 -0.63 -23.18
N PHE A 13 -43.39 -1.15 -24.39
CA PHE A 13 -42.03 -1.39 -24.86
C PHE A 13 -41.22 -0.08 -24.95
N TRP A 14 -41.81 0.99 -25.50
CA TRP A 14 -41.15 2.28 -25.64
C TRP A 14 -40.92 3.00 -24.31
N ILE A 15 -41.86 2.90 -23.37
CA ILE A 15 -41.68 3.40 -22.00
C ILE A 15 -40.57 2.62 -21.27
N LEU A 16 -40.54 1.30 -21.42
CA LEU A 16 -39.55 0.45 -20.76
C LEU A 16 -38.16 0.60 -21.38
N LEU A 17 -38.09 0.82 -22.69
CA LEU A 17 -36.86 1.18 -23.42
C LEU A 17 -36.34 2.54 -22.96
N ALA A 18 -37.20 3.56 -22.86
CA ALA A 18 -36.83 4.88 -22.38
C ALA A 18 -36.30 4.83 -20.93
N LEU A 19 -36.94 4.03 -20.06
CA LEU A 19 -36.49 3.82 -18.69
C LEU A 19 -35.09 3.18 -18.64
N ASN A 20 -34.85 2.14 -19.46
CA ASN A 20 -33.54 1.50 -19.52
C ASN A 20 -32.45 2.44 -20.04
N VAL A 21 -32.74 3.24 -21.07
CA VAL A 21 -31.80 4.23 -21.59
C VAL A 21 -31.44 5.27 -20.52
N VAL A 22 -32.40 5.72 -19.72
CA VAL A 22 -32.15 6.65 -18.60
C VAL A 22 -31.27 5.99 -17.53
N VAL A 23 -31.57 4.75 -17.14
CA VAL A 23 -30.78 4.02 -16.13
C VAL A 23 -29.34 3.79 -16.62
N VAL A 24 -29.16 3.33 -17.85
CA VAL A 24 -27.83 3.10 -18.45
C VAL A 24 -27.07 4.42 -18.59
N SER A 25 -27.74 5.50 -18.98
CA SER A 25 -27.11 6.84 -19.07
C SER A 25 -26.70 7.37 -17.71
N MET A 26 -27.49 7.11 -16.67
CA MET A 26 -27.18 7.50 -15.30
C MET A 26 -25.98 6.71 -14.75
N ILE A 27 -25.94 5.39 -15.00
CA ILE A 27 -24.81 4.54 -14.64
C ILE A 27 -23.55 4.99 -15.39
N ALA A 28 -23.63 5.24 -16.70
CA ALA A 28 -22.51 5.76 -17.48
C ALA A 28 -22.04 7.13 -16.98
N PHE A 29 -22.96 8.02 -16.61
CA PHE A 29 -22.64 9.32 -16.02
C PHE A 29 -21.91 9.18 -14.68
N PHE A 30 -22.35 8.26 -13.81
CA PHE A 30 -21.68 7.99 -12.54
C PHE A 30 -20.32 7.32 -12.72
N ILE A 31 -20.17 6.38 -13.66
CA ILE A 31 -18.88 5.79 -13.99
C ILE A 31 -17.94 6.89 -14.48
N ILE A 32 -18.35 7.73 -15.44
CA ILE A 32 -17.55 8.85 -15.93
C ILE A 32 -17.25 9.83 -14.78
N LYS A 33 -18.17 10.14 -13.89
CA LYS A 33 -17.90 11.02 -12.72
C LYS A 33 -16.94 10.41 -11.69
N VAL A 34 -16.88 9.09 -11.59
CA VAL A 34 -16.00 8.34 -10.66
C VAL A 34 -14.64 8.03 -11.29
N THR A 35 -14.56 7.87 -12.62
CA THR A 35 -13.30 7.63 -13.37
C THR A 35 -12.74 8.87 -14.06
N SER A 36 -13.49 9.98 -14.13
CA SER A 36 -12.95 11.29 -14.47
C SER A 36 -12.49 11.93 -13.17
N GLU A 37 -11.25 11.64 -12.79
CA GLU A 37 -10.44 12.67 -12.17
C GLU A 37 -10.56 13.95 -13.01
N PRO A 38 -10.48 15.14 -12.40
CA PRO A 38 -10.35 16.34 -13.19
C PRO A 38 -9.17 16.10 -14.13
N ALA A 39 -9.39 16.24 -15.44
CA ALA A 39 -8.30 16.58 -16.32
C ALA A 39 -7.80 17.95 -15.86
N GLU A 40 -6.98 17.93 -14.83
CA GLU A 40 -5.94 18.91 -14.61
C GLU A 40 -5.26 19.01 -15.96
N THR A 41 -5.60 20.06 -16.70
CA THR A 41 -4.63 20.68 -17.60
C THR A 41 -3.51 21.21 -16.71
N SER A 42 -2.75 20.30 -16.10
CA SER A 42 -1.51 20.63 -15.45
C SER A 42 -0.53 20.82 -16.59
N ASN A 43 -0.31 22.11 -16.86
CA ASN A 43 0.86 22.66 -17.48
C ASN A 43 2.00 21.63 -17.64
N LYS A 44 2.16 21.18 -18.88
CA LYS A 44 3.44 21.20 -19.58
C LYS A 44 4.57 21.80 -18.73
N ASN A 45 5.48 20.94 -18.29
CA ASN A 45 6.86 21.26 -17.94
C ASN A 45 7.02 22.54 -17.11
N GLU A 46 6.77 22.46 -15.82
CA GLU A 46 7.62 23.20 -14.89
C GLU A 46 8.47 22.16 -14.17
N PRO A 47 9.78 22.04 -14.49
CA PRO A 47 10.66 21.35 -13.57
C PRO A 47 10.49 22.03 -12.21
N ALA A 48 10.29 21.22 -11.17
CA ALA A 48 10.46 21.65 -9.79
C ALA A 48 11.72 22.55 -9.72
N PRO A 49 11.72 23.62 -8.90
CA PRO A 49 12.87 24.49 -8.79
C PRO A 49 14.10 23.61 -8.62
N SER A 50 15.00 23.68 -9.61
CA SER A 50 16.31 23.07 -9.55
C SER A 50 17.04 23.73 -8.38
N SER A 51 16.82 23.24 -7.17
CA SER A 51 17.94 23.09 -6.26
C SER A 51 18.81 22.03 -6.91
N ASP A 52 20.05 22.40 -7.21
CA ASP A 52 21.13 21.55 -7.71
C ASP A 52 21.48 20.40 -6.74
N ALA A 53 20.49 19.66 -6.24
CA ALA A 53 20.70 18.40 -5.56
C ALA A 53 20.97 17.37 -6.66
N ARG A 54 22.23 16.94 -6.79
CA ARG A 54 22.60 15.89 -7.72
C ARG A 54 22.07 14.56 -7.21
N LEU A 55 20.80 14.28 -7.51
CA LEU A 55 20.19 13.00 -7.20
C LEU A 55 20.76 11.93 -8.12
N THR A 56 21.29 10.85 -7.52
CA THR A 56 21.71 9.66 -8.23
C THR A 56 20.73 8.54 -7.91
N SER A 57 20.06 8.02 -8.94
CA SER A 57 19.14 6.90 -8.82
C SER A 57 19.87 5.59 -9.12
N PHE A 58 19.62 4.57 -8.31
CA PHE A 58 20.12 3.21 -8.56
C PHE A 58 19.03 2.20 -8.22
N THR A 59 19.04 1.10 -8.97
CA THR A 59 18.10 0.00 -8.80
C THR A 59 18.78 -1.13 -8.08
N ILE A 60 18.11 -1.70 -7.08
CA ILE A 60 18.53 -2.94 -6.42
C ILE A 60 17.51 -4.04 -6.69
N ASP A 61 18.03 -5.25 -6.85
CA ASP A 61 17.24 -6.48 -6.90
C ASP A 61 17.49 -7.25 -5.61
N LEU A 62 16.44 -7.48 -4.84
CA LEU A 62 16.48 -8.26 -3.61
C LEU A 62 15.84 -9.64 -3.82
N THR A 63 16.39 -10.64 -3.15
CA THR A 63 15.70 -11.90 -2.87
C THR A 63 14.72 -11.74 -1.70
N GLN A 64 13.86 -12.71 -1.46
CA GLN A 64 12.92 -12.70 -0.33
C GLN A 64 13.63 -12.63 1.03
N GLU A 65 14.76 -13.34 1.18
CA GLU A 65 15.56 -13.28 2.42
C GLU A 65 16.12 -11.88 2.64
N GLN A 66 16.64 -11.26 1.58
CA GLN A 66 17.17 -9.90 1.62
C GLN A 66 16.08 -8.84 1.82
N LEU A 67 14.88 -9.06 1.27
CA LEU A 67 13.72 -8.22 1.52
C LEU A 67 13.36 -8.23 3.01
N VAL A 68 13.31 -9.42 3.62
CA VAL A 68 12.99 -9.55 5.05
C VAL A 68 14.05 -8.88 5.91
N GLU A 69 15.32 -9.04 5.57
CA GLU A 69 16.42 -8.34 6.24
C GLU A 69 16.28 -6.82 6.10
N PHE A 70 15.99 -6.34 4.88
CA PHE A 70 15.74 -4.93 4.61
C PHE A 70 14.57 -4.39 5.45
N LEU A 71 13.42 -5.07 5.46
CA LEU A 71 12.25 -4.66 6.25
C LEU A 71 12.54 -4.65 7.76
N ASN A 72 13.31 -5.60 8.26
CA ASN A 72 13.74 -5.61 9.66
C ASN A 72 14.66 -4.44 10.01
N HIS A 73 15.48 -3.98 9.07
CA HIS A 73 16.32 -2.79 9.26
C HIS A 73 15.50 -1.49 9.31
N LEU A 74 14.29 -1.48 8.76
CA LEU A 74 13.36 -0.35 8.83
C LEU A 74 12.54 -0.29 10.12
N ILE A 75 12.59 -1.33 10.96
CA ILE A 75 11.90 -1.36 12.25
C ILE A 75 12.76 -0.65 13.29
N ASP A 76 12.15 0.27 14.05
CA ASP A 76 12.81 0.89 15.19
C ASP A 76 13.06 -0.18 16.27
N PRO A 77 14.29 -0.30 16.83
CA PRO A 77 14.60 -1.27 17.89
C PRO A 77 13.70 -1.21 19.13
N SER A 78 13.00 -0.10 19.35
CA SER A 78 12.03 0.07 20.44
C SER A 78 10.67 -0.57 20.15
N GLN A 79 10.38 -0.92 18.89
CA GLN A 79 9.18 -1.62 18.48
C GLN A 79 9.40 -3.14 18.62
N ASN A 80 8.46 -3.82 19.30
CA ASN A 80 8.44 -5.28 19.38
C ASN A 80 7.83 -5.89 18.11
N LEU A 81 8.49 -5.64 16.98
CA LEU A 81 8.09 -6.09 15.64
C LEU A 81 9.27 -6.79 14.98
N SER A 82 9.00 -7.85 14.23
CA SER A 82 10.02 -8.50 13.40
C SER A 82 9.39 -9.18 12.20
N PHE A 83 10.07 -9.13 11.06
CA PHE A 83 9.71 -9.86 9.86
C PHE A 83 10.50 -11.18 9.78
N SER A 84 9.83 -12.22 9.30
CA SER A 84 10.43 -13.51 8.92
C SER A 84 9.79 -14.00 7.61
N THR A 85 10.25 -15.14 7.11
CA THR A 85 9.73 -15.74 5.88
C THR A 85 9.24 -17.16 6.12
N ILE A 86 8.13 -17.51 5.49
CA ILE A 86 7.61 -18.89 5.40
C ILE A 86 7.19 -19.12 3.96
N ASP A 87 7.85 -20.06 3.27
CA ASP A 87 7.68 -20.29 1.84
C ASP A 87 7.80 -18.98 1.04
N THR A 88 6.75 -18.55 0.33
CA THR A 88 6.70 -17.28 -0.42
C THR A 88 6.05 -16.14 0.37
N ASN A 89 5.62 -16.40 1.60
CA ASN A 89 4.95 -15.44 2.46
C ASN A 89 5.97 -14.75 3.37
N VAL A 90 5.69 -13.49 3.67
CA VAL A 90 6.35 -12.71 4.71
C VAL A 90 5.48 -12.79 5.96
N VAL A 91 6.11 -13.07 7.10
CA VAL A 91 5.44 -13.15 8.40
C VAL A 91 5.89 -11.98 9.26
N LEU A 92 4.95 -11.12 9.63
CA LEU A 92 5.17 -10.08 10.62
C LEU A 92 4.76 -10.61 12.00
N GLU A 93 5.74 -10.68 12.90
CA GLU A 93 5.55 -11.07 14.29
C GLU A 93 5.58 -9.85 15.20
N THR A 94 4.67 -9.81 16.18
CA THR A 94 4.64 -8.77 17.19
C THR A 94 4.15 -9.29 18.53
N GLU A 95 4.65 -8.71 19.61
CA GLU A 95 4.16 -9.01 20.96
C GLU A 95 3.21 -7.90 21.43
N VAL A 96 1.97 -8.29 21.74
CA VAL A 96 0.95 -7.35 22.19
C VAL A 96 0.46 -7.75 23.58
N GLN A 97 0.35 -6.76 24.47
CA GLN A 97 -0.35 -6.92 25.73
C GLN A 97 -1.84 -6.66 25.54
N TYR A 98 -2.65 -7.70 25.71
CA TYR A 98 -4.11 -7.59 25.67
C TYR A 98 -4.70 -8.27 26.92
N LEU A 99 -5.59 -7.58 27.63
CA LEU A 99 -6.21 -8.05 28.88
C LEU A 99 -5.20 -8.47 29.96
N GLY A 100 -4.02 -7.86 29.99
CA GLY A 100 -2.95 -8.19 30.95
C GLY A 100 -2.19 -9.48 30.63
N LEU A 101 -2.41 -10.07 29.45
CA LEU A 101 -1.66 -11.21 28.92
C LEU A 101 -0.76 -10.73 27.77
N SER A 102 0.50 -11.16 27.78
CA SER A 102 1.39 -11.01 26.63
C SER A 102 1.13 -12.13 25.65
N SER A 103 0.87 -11.81 24.39
CA SER A 103 0.67 -12.81 23.34
C SER A 103 1.47 -12.45 22.10
N VAL A 104 2.11 -13.48 21.53
CA VAL A 104 2.76 -13.37 20.22
C VAL A 104 1.70 -13.46 19.16
N ILE A 105 1.78 -12.52 18.24
CA ILE A 105 0.86 -12.36 17.13
C ILE A 105 1.64 -12.52 15.84
N GLN A 106 1.05 -13.23 14.89
CA GLN A 106 1.63 -13.51 13.60
C GLN A 106 0.66 -13.06 12.51
N ILE A 107 1.17 -12.25 11.59
CA ILE A 107 0.46 -11.80 10.39
C ILE A 107 1.20 -12.42 9.22
N GLU A 108 0.56 -13.33 8.51
CA GLU A 108 1.12 -13.97 7.33
C GLU A 108 0.57 -13.28 6.08
N ALA A 109 1.46 -12.75 5.25
CA ALA A 109 1.09 -11.95 4.11
C ALA A 109 1.94 -12.26 2.87
N TYR A 110 1.29 -12.27 1.71
CA TYR A 110 1.93 -12.49 0.42
C TYR A 110 2.26 -11.14 -0.23
N PRO A 111 3.53 -10.84 -0.56
CA PRO A 111 3.86 -9.62 -1.30
C PRO A 111 3.18 -9.67 -2.68
N SER A 112 2.61 -8.57 -3.18
CA SER A 112 1.67 -8.69 -4.32
C SER A 112 1.76 -7.62 -5.40
N SER A 113 1.92 -6.36 -5.02
CA SER A 113 1.77 -5.26 -5.99
C SER A 113 2.55 -4.03 -5.56
N VAL A 114 2.94 -3.26 -6.57
CA VAL A 114 3.46 -1.92 -6.44
C VAL A 114 2.35 -0.94 -6.78
N ASP A 115 2.15 0.07 -5.94
CA ASP A 115 1.22 1.18 -6.19
C ASP A 115 1.90 2.49 -5.83
N ASP A 116 2.10 3.38 -6.81
CA ASP A 116 2.83 4.65 -6.65
C ASP A 116 4.17 4.53 -5.90
N GLY A 117 4.95 3.49 -6.22
CA GLY A 117 6.25 3.25 -5.59
C GLY A 117 6.17 2.59 -4.22
N ASN A 118 4.97 2.32 -3.70
CA ASN A 118 4.76 1.59 -2.45
C ASN A 118 4.55 0.10 -2.70
N MET A 119 4.83 -0.71 -1.68
CA MET A 119 4.62 -2.16 -1.71
C MET A 119 3.35 -2.54 -0.95
N SER A 120 2.57 -3.47 -1.53
CA SER A 120 1.42 -4.07 -0.88
C SER A 120 1.63 -5.55 -0.54
N PHE A 121 1.26 -5.92 0.68
CA PHE A 121 1.21 -7.31 1.16
C PHE A 121 -0.25 -7.74 1.37
N LEU A 122 -0.69 -8.75 0.62
CA LEU A 122 -2.01 -9.34 0.77
C LEU A 122 -2.03 -10.21 2.03
N ILE A 123 -2.89 -9.91 2.99
CA ILE A 123 -2.93 -10.62 4.27
C ILE A 123 -3.71 -11.92 4.08
N GLU A 124 -3.03 -13.05 4.28
CA GLU A 124 -3.67 -14.37 4.23
C GLU A 124 -4.30 -14.67 5.58
N TYR A 125 -3.48 -14.67 6.64
CA TYR A 125 -3.87 -15.07 7.98
C TYR A 125 -3.39 -14.08 9.04
N VAL A 126 -4.18 -13.98 10.11
CA VAL A 126 -3.79 -13.28 11.34
C VAL A 126 -4.04 -14.23 12.49
N ARG A 127 -3.00 -14.52 13.28
CA ARG A 127 -3.05 -15.49 14.36
C ARG A 127 -2.58 -14.88 15.68
N ILE A 128 -3.30 -15.19 16.76
CA ILE A 128 -2.86 -14.94 18.13
C ILE A 128 -2.63 -16.31 18.76
N GLY A 129 -1.36 -16.68 18.96
CA GLY A 129 -1.00 -18.07 19.25
C GLY A 129 -1.52 -19.02 18.17
N SER A 130 -2.39 -19.96 18.53
CA SER A 130 -2.97 -20.95 17.59
C SER A 130 -4.36 -20.56 17.05
N ILE A 131 -4.87 -19.38 17.38
CA ILE A 131 -6.23 -18.95 17.01
C ILE A 131 -6.14 -17.97 15.86
N GLU A 132 -6.83 -18.27 14.76
CA GLU A 132 -7.03 -17.31 13.67
C GLU A 132 -8.09 -16.29 14.05
N VAL A 133 -7.79 -15.02 13.79
CA VAL A 133 -8.61 -13.87 14.19
C VAL A 133 -9.04 -13.08 12.96
N PRO A 134 -10.25 -12.50 12.93
CA PRO A 134 -10.65 -11.60 11.86
C PRO A 134 -9.70 -10.40 11.72
N LYS A 135 -9.18 -10.19 10.51
CA LYS A 135 -8.21 -9.14 10.15
C LYS A 135 -8.66 -7.75 10.61
N ASP A 136 -9.88 -7.35 10.26
CA ASP A 136 -10.44 -6.05 10.63
C ASP A 136 -10.46 -5.81 12.14
N LEU A 137 -10.83 -6.84 12.91
CA LEU A 137 -10.89 -6.75 14.37
C LEU A 137 -9.49 -6.61 14.94
N PHE A 138 -8.55 -7.37 14.39
CA PHE A 138 -7.16 -7.35 14.81
C PHE A 138 -6.49 -5.99 14.59
N PHE A 139 -6.57 -5.44 13.37
CA PHE A 139 -5.95 -4.14 13.07
C PHE A 139 -6.62 -2.96 13.79
N GLN A 140 -7.86 -3.11 14.26
CA GLN A 140 -8.46 -2.13 15.19
C GLN A 140 -7.75 -2.08 16.55
N MET A 141 -7.15 -3.18 17.00
CA MET A 141 -6.45 -3.25 18.28
C MET A 141 -4.99 -2.80 18.15
N ILE A 142 -4.33 -3.21 17.08
CA ILE A 142 -2.87 -3.04 16.92
C ILE A 142 -2.47 -1.94 15.93
N GLY A 143 -3.41 -1.28 15.26
CA GLY A 143 -3.09 -0.32 14.21
C GLY A 143 -2.15 0.80 14.66
N ASN A 144 -2.25 1.22 15.92
CA ASN A 144 -1.36 2.24 16.51
C ASN A 144 0.02 1.72 16.92
N GLN A 145 0.26 0.41 16.82
CA GLN A 145 1.54 -0.23 17.14
C GLN A 145 2.35 -0.55 15.88
N LEU A 146 1.75 -0.42 14.70
CA LEU A 146 2.48 -0.55 13.44
C LEU A 146 3.39 0.67 13.24
N PRO A 147 4.52 0.51 12.56
CA PRO A 147 5.35 1.64 12.14
C PRO A 147 4.54 2.60 11.28
N GLU A 148 4.86 3.90 11.31
CA GLU A 148 4.11 4.91 10.54
C GLU A 148 4.13 4.64 9.03
N TRP A 149 5.23 4.06 8.54
CA TRP A 149 5.39 3.65 7.15
C TRP A 149 4.59 2.40 6.77
N LEU A 150 3.86 1.75 7.68
CA LEU A 150 3.09 0.53 7.41
C LEU A 150 1.64 0.67 7.86
N SER A 151 0.71 0.65 6.90
CA SER A 151 -0.71 0.87 7.16
C SER A 151 -1.57 -0.31 6.69
N TYR A 152 -2.71 -0.51 7.36
CA TYR A 152 -3.69 -1.52 6.97
C TYR A 152 -4.83 -0.92 6.14
N ASN A 153 -4.97 -1.39 4.90
CA ASN A 153 -6.10 -1.07 4.04
C ASN A 153 -7.20 -2.12 4.22
N ARG A 154 -8.27 -1.72 4.93
CA ARG A 154 -9.44 -2.57 5.20
C ARG A 154 -10.19 -2.99 3.94
N GLY A 155 -10.31 -2.12 2.95
CA GLY A 155 -11.10 -2.40 1.74
C GLY A 155 -10.56 -3.59 0.97
N GLU A 156 -9.25 -3.76 0.98
CA GLU A 156 -8.54 -4.72 0.13
C GLU A 156 -7.79 -5.77 0.95
N GLN A 157 -7.90 -5.71 2.29
CA GLN A 157 -7.32 -6.68 3.22
C GLN A 157 -5.81 -6.83 3.03
N ARG A 158 -5.12 -5.70 2.84
CA ARG A 158 -3.67 -5.62 2.60
C ARG A 158 -2.97 -4.67 3.55
N LEU A 159 -1.71 -4.98 3.85
CA LEU A 159 -0.77 -4.01 4.39
C LEU A 159 -0.15 -3.24 3.23
N VAL A 160 -0.02 -1.93 3.37
CA VAL A 160 0.55 -1.03 2.37
C VAL A 160 1.69 -0.28 3.03
N THR A 161 2.86 -0.32 2.42
CA THR A 161 3.97 0.53 2.84
C THR A 161 3.75 1.96 2.37
N ASP A 162 4.30 2.92 3.10
CA ASP A 162 4.45 4.28 2.64
C ASP A 162 5.93 4.63 2.76
N PHE A 163 6.66 4.37 1.68
CA PHE A 163 8.09 4.59 1.65
C PHE A 163 8.48 6.06 1.65
N SER A 164 7.53 6.96 1.38
CA SER A 164 7.76 8.41 1.48
C SER A 164 7.95 8.87 2.92
N LEU A 165 7.50 8.08 3.90
CA LEU A 165 7.66 8.34 5.33
C LEU A 165 8.97 7.79 5.91
N LEU A 166 9.77 7.08 5.10
CA LEU A 166 11.05 6.55 5.57
C LEU A 166 12.13 7.64 5.57
N GLU A 167 12.69 7.90 6.75
CA GLU A 167 13.83 8.78 6.92
C GLU A 167 15.12 7.95 7.03
N ILE A 168 15.82 7.77 5.91
CA ILE A 168 17.10 7.04 5.87
C ILE A 168 18.22 8.06 5.61
N PRO A 169 19.26 8.18 6.48
CA PRO A 169 20.21 9.30 6.46
C PRO A 169 20.88 9.64 5.13
N VAL A 170 21.04 8.66 4.24
CA VAL A 170 21.74 8.79 2.96
C VAL A 170 20.78 8.76 1.76
N LEU A 171 19.54 8.32 1.95
CA LEU A 171 18.57 8.19 0.88
C LEU A 171 17.64 9.40 0.86
N ALA A 172 17.53 10.00 -0.32
CA ALA A 172 16.53 11.01 -0.64
C ALA A 172 15.15 10.39 -0.90
N GLY A 173 15.08 9.09 -1.20
CA GLY A 173 13.84 8.35 -1.33
C GLY A 173 14.04 6.92 -1.76
N ILE A 174 13.03 6.09 -1.51
CA ILE A 174 12.96 4.70 -1.97
C ILE A 174 11.59 4.43 -2.58
N SER A 175 11.55 3.64 -3.63
CA SER A 175 10.30 3.20 -4.28
C SER A 175 10.46 1.77 -4.78
N ALA A 176 9.47 0.92 -4.51
CA ALA A 176 9.38 -0.37 -5.18
C ALA A 176 9.03 -0.16 -6.65
N THR A 177 9.72 -0.86 -7.55
CA THR A 177 9.47 -0.80 -8.99
C THR A 177 8.85 -2.09 -9.51
N ASN A 178 9.23 -3.23 -8.96
CA ASN A 178 8.71 -4.54 -9.36
C ASN A 178 8.71 -5.53 -8.20
N ILE A 179 7.63 -6.28 -8.04
CA ILE A 179 7.48 -7.28 -6.98
C ILE A 179 6.94 -8.55 -7.61
N ASP A 180 7.80 -9.55 -7.75
CA ASP A 180 7.44 -10.90 -8.20
C ASP A 180 7.93 -11.95 -7.19
N PRO A 181 7.08 -12.33 -6.22
CA PRO A 181 7.43 -13.34 -5.24
C PRO A 181 7.64 -14.73 -5.85
N LYS A 182 7.02 -15.03 -7.01
CA LYS A 182 7.16 -16.34 -7.65
C LYS A 182 8.54 -16.54 -8.23
N ASP A 183 9.10 -15.47 -8.78
CA ASP A 183 10.46 -15.43 -9.32
C ASP A 183 11.50 -14.97 -8.28
N ASN A 184 11.10 -14.83 -7.01
CA ASN A 184 11.95 -14.40 -5.90
C ASN A 184 12.66 -13.07 -6.20
N ARG A 185 11.94 -12.10 -6.78
CA ARG A 185 12.50 -10.83 -7.23
C ARG A 185 11.71 -9.66 -6.64
N TYR A 186 12.43 -8.79 -5.94
CA TYR A 186 11.90 -7.58 -5.34
C TYR A 186 12.81 -6.41 -5.72
N GLU A 187 12.35 -5.57 -6.64
CA GLU A 187 13.12 -4.50 -7.24
C GLU A 187 12.74 -3.16 -6.61
N PHE A 188 13.75 -2.38 -6.25
CA PHE A 188 13.58 -1.05 -5.67
C PHE A 188 14.49 -0.04 -6.36
N GLU A 189 13.94 1.13 -6.63
CA GLU A 189 14.69 2.33 -6.99
C GLU A 189 14.98 3.14 -5.73
N MET A 190 16.26 3.47 -5.54
CA MET A 190 16.72 4.32 -4.46
C MET A 190 17.37 5.57 -5.03
N ASN A 191 17.01 6.71 -4.45
CA ASN A 191 17.55 8.01 -4.80
C ASN A 191 18.48 8.46 -3.68
N ILE A 192 19.71 8.81 -4.02
CA ILE A 192 20.68 9.39 -3.09
C ILE A 192 20.90 10.86 -3.44
N SER A 193 20.86 11.73 -2.43
CA SER A 193 21.33 13.11 -2.54
C SER A 193 22.82 13.18 -2.23
N TRP A 194 23.57 13.85 -3.11
CA TRP A 194 24.99 14.11 -2.88
C TRP A 194 25.22 14.94 -1.60
N GLU A 195 24.28 15.82 -1.27
CA GLU A 195 24.31 16.65 -0.06
C GLU A 195 24.16 15.79 1.20
N GLN A 196 23.18 14.87 1.24
CA GLN A 196 22.98 13.94 2.36
C GLN A 196 24.18 12.98 2.54
N LEU A 197 24.76 12.50 1.44
CA LEU A 197 25.99 11.71 1.48
C LEU A 197 27.15 12.45 2.13
N LEU A 198 27.38 13.70 1.72
CA LEU A 198 28.46 14.51 2.26
C LEU A 198 28.24 14.79 3.75
N GLU A 199 27.02 15.14 4.15
CA GLU A 199 26.66 15.33 5.56
C GLU A 199 26.91 14.06 6.40
N TYR A 200 26.53 12.89 5.89
CA TYR A 200 26.77 11.61 6.55
C TYR A 200 28.27 11.26 6.67
N LEU A 201 29.07 11.54 5.64
CA LEU A 201 30.52 11.31 5.67
C LEU A 201 31.25 12.32 6.59
N GLU A 202 30.77 13.55 6.65
CA GLU A 202 31.31 14.61 7.52
C GLU A 202 30.94 14.41 8.99
N SER A 203 29.85 13.69 9.30
CA SER A 203 29.46 13.38 10.67
C SER A 203 30.37 12.36 11.37
N GLY A 204 31.38 11.82 10.66
CA GLY A 204 32.33 10.86 11.21
C GLY A 204 31.74 9.47 11.45
N ASN A 205 30.62 9.15 10.81
CA ASN A 205 30.06 7.80 10.83
C ASN A 205 30.97 6.90 9.99
N GLU A 206 31.52 5.85 10.59
CA GLU A 206 32.26 4.82 9.85
C GLU A 206 31.28 4.03 8.99
N ILE A 207 31.67 3.78 7.74
CA ILE A 207 30.98 2.82 6.87
C ILE A 207 31.40 1.43 7.38
N GLU A 208 30.55 0.78 8.19
CA GLU A 208 30.69 -0.65 8.49
C GLU A 208 30.23 -1.52 7.31
#